data_AF-A0A497QI67-F1
#
_entry.id   AF-A0A497QI67-F1
#
_cell.length_a   1.000
_cell.length_b   1.000
_cell.length_c   1.000
_cell.angle_alpha   90.00
_cell.angle_beta   90.00
_cell.angle_gamma   90.00
#
_symmetry.space_group_name_H-M   'P 1'
#
loop_
_entity.id
_entity.type
_entity.pdbx_description
1 polymer ?
#
loop_
_entity_poly.entity_id
_entity_poly.type
_entity_poly.pdbx_seq_one_letter_code
_entity_poly.pdbx_strand_id
1 'polypeptide(L)'
;MRGNPVGYRNLYKHLRELLNFLEISLDSDFVLEELSNALYECETVFGKKHQLTNQLRKQFKGLHAKYIERKALPLEGKDERKLREKIYDWLKKYYKQPPI
;
A
#
# COMPACT_ATOMS: atom_id res chain seq x y z
N MET A 1 -10.94 9.86 -18.23
CA MET A 1 -10.72 10.41 -16.88
C MET A 1 -9.31 10.99 -16.83
N ARG A 2 -9.16 12.32 -16.84
CA ARG A 2 -7.86 12.94 -16.50
C ARG A 2 -7.72 12.82 -14.98
N GLY A 3 -7.20 11.68 -14.53
CA GLY A 3 -6.94 11.43 -13.11
C GLY A 3 -5.95 12.45 -12.57
N ASN A 4 -6.06 12.79 -11.30
CA ASN A 4 -5.14 13.71 -10.61
C ASN A 4 -3.69 13.20 -10.77
N PRO A 5 -2.84 13.83 -11.61
CA PRO A 5 -1.51 13.31 -11.92
C PRO A 5 -0.55 13.43 -10.73
N VAL A 6 -0.86 14.30 -9.76
CA VAL A 6 -0.13 14.40 -8.50
C VAL A 6 -0.49 13.21 -7.61
N GLY A 7 -1.78 12.93 -7.41
CA GLY A 7 -2.22 11.78 -6.62
C GLY A 7 -1.73 10.44 -7.18
N TYR A 8 -1.69 10.29 -8.50
CA TYR A 8 -1.17 9.06 -9.14
C TYR A 8 0.33 8.89 -8.86
N ARG A 9 1.11 9.99 -8.85
CA ARG A 9 2.52 9.97 -8.44
C ARG A 9 2.70 9.70 -6.96
N ASN A 10 1.87 10.28 -6.10
CA ASN A 10 1.91 10.04 -4.66
C ASN A 10 1.59 8.58 -4.33
N LEU A 11 0.55 8.01 -4.96
CA LEU A 11 0.23 6.59 -4.80
C LEU A 11 1.40 5.70 -5.23
N TYR A 12 2.07 6.00 -6.34
CA TYR A 12 3.29 5.27 -6.73
C TYR A 12 4.37 5.34 -5.65
N LYS A 13 4.61 6.53 -5.08
CA LYS A 13 5.59 6.75 -4.00
C LYS A 13 5.23 5.92 -2.77
N HIS A 14 3.99 5.98 -2.28
CA HIS A 14 3.57 5.21 -1.11
C HIS A 14 3.68 3.69 -1.32
N LEU A 15 3.34 3.20 -2.52
CA LEU A 15 3.53 1.79 -2.85
C LEU A 15 5.01 1.38 -2.86
N ARG A 16 5.91 2.25 -3.33
CA ARG A 16 7.36 1.99 -3.27
C ARG A 16 7.89 2.06 -1.85
N GLU A 17 7.42 3.01 -1.06
CA GLU A 17 7.85 3.19 0.32
C GLU A 17 7.44 2.00 1.18
N LEU A 18 6.26 1.42 0.95
CA LEU A 18 5.87 0.16 1.56
C LEU A 18 6.87 -0.97 1.25
N LEU A 19 7.42 -1.06 0.03
CA LEU A 19 8.45 -2.07 -0.26
C LEU A 19 9.73 -1.80 0.54
N ASN A 20 10.14 -0.54 0.66
CA ASN A 20 11.31 -0.14 1.44
C ASN A 20 11.12 -0.52 2.92
N PHE A 21 9.95 -0.23 3.50
CA PHE A 21 9.64 -0.56 4.89
C PHE A 21 9.68 -2.07 5.15
N LEU A 22 9.17 -2.88 4.21
CA LEU A 22 9.26 -4.33 4.32
C LEU A 22 10.70 -4.85 4.17
N GLU A 23 11.52 -4.21 3.35
CA GLU A 23 12.92 -4.59 3.16
C GLU A 23 13.77 -4.35 4.41
N ILE A 24 13.56 -3.23 5.10
CA ILE A 24 14.26 -2.91 6.34
C ILE A 24 13.56 -3.45 7.59
N SER A 25 12.53 -4.29 7.42
CA SER A 25 11.75 -4.91 8.51
C SER A 25 11.22 -3.88 9.52
N LEU A 26 10.65 -2.79 9.01
CA LEU A 26 10.15 -1.72 9.85
C LEU A 26 8.86 -2.14 10.60
N ASP A 27 8.59 -1.49 11.72
CA ASP A 27 7.46 -1.86 12.59
C ASP A 27 6.12 -1.77 11.87
N SER A 28 5.20 -2.67 12.23
CA SER A 28 3.89 -2.79 11.61
C SER A 28 3.09 -1.49 11.65
N ASP A 29 3.32 -0.64 12.64
CA ASP A 29 2.62 0.64 12.79
C ASP A 29 2.90 1.58 11.60
N PHE A 30 4.16 1.70 11.18
CA PHE A 30 4.52 2.50 10.00
C PHE A 30 4.01 1.87 8.71
N VAL A 31 4.03 0.54 8.61
CA VAL A 31 3.47 -0.17 7.45
C VAL A 31 1.96 0.08 7.34
N LEU A 32 1.25 0.11 8.47
CA LEU A 32 -0.18 0.39 8.52
C LEU A 32 -0.49 1.86 8.18
N GLU A 33 0.29 2.79 8.71
CA GLU A 33 0.20 4.21 8.37
C GLU A 33 0.39 4.43 6.87
N GLU A 34 1.43 3.83 6.30
CA GLU A 34 1.74 4.01 4.89
C GLU A 34 0.72 3.32 3.96
N LEU A 35 0.14 2.19 4.38
CA LEU A 35 -1.01 1.59 3.71
C LEU A 35 -2.25 2.49 3.74
N SER A 36 -2.46 3.22 4.84
CA SER A 36 -3.55 4.20 4.96
C SER A 36 -3.35 5.36 3.99
N ASN A 37 -2.13 5.90 3.92
CA ASN A 37 -1.75 6.95 2.97
C ASN A 37 -1.94 6.51 1.51
N ALA A 38 -1.47 5.31 1.16
CA ALA A 38 -1.69 4.71 -0.15
C ALA A 38 -3.18 4.54 -0.46
N LEU A 39 -4.00 4.11 0.51
CA LEU A 39 -5.44 3.98 0.33
C LEU A 39 -6.11 5.35 0.06
N TYR A 40 -5.75 6.38 0.81
CA TYR A 40 -6.27 7.74 0.62
C TYR A 40 -5.96 8.29 -0.77
N GLU A 41 -4.71 8.15 -1.22
CA GLU A 41 -4.31 8.58 -2.57
C GLU A 41 -5.02 7.75 -3.65
N CYS A 42 -5.15 6.44 -3.45
CA CYS A 42 -5.89 5.57 -4.37
C CYS A 42 -7.37 5.95 -4.47
N GLU A 43 -8.02 6.32 -3.36
CA GLU A 43 -9.39 6.82 -3.36
C GLU A 43 -9.52 8.15 -4.11
N THR A 44 -8.53 9.02 -3.96
CA THR A 44 -8.48 10.32 -4.65
C THR A 44 -8.28 10.17 -6.15
N VAL A 45 -7.42 9.24 -6.58
CA VAL A 45 -7.04 9.05 -7.99
C VAL A 45 -8.08 8.23 -8.76
N PHE A 46 -8.51 7.10 -8.19
CA PHE A 46 -9.35 6.13 -8.90
C PHE A 46 -10.78 6.07 -8.38
N GLY A 47 -11.06 6.67 -7.22
CA GLY A 47 -12.36 6.61 -6.57
C GLY A 47 -12.53 5.41 -5.65
N LYS A 48 -13.54 5.51 -4.78
CA LYS A 48 -13.84 4.54 -3.69
C LYS A 48 -14.22 3.14 -4.18
N LYS A 49 -14.79 3.02 -5.38
CA LYS A 49 -15.29 1.75 -5.94
C LYS A 49 -14.28 1.04 -6.85
N HIS A 50 -13.12 1.66 -7.11
CA HIS A 50 -12.13 1.07 -8.00
C HIS A 50 -11.51 -0.20 -7.43
N GLN A 51 -11.10 -1.12 -8.31
CA GLN A 51 -10.58 -2.43 -7.92
C GLN A 51 -9.36 -2.32 -7.00
N LEU A 52 -8.40 -1.44 -7.33
CA LEU A 52 -7.20 -1.23 -6.50
C LEU A 52 -7.56 -0.70 -5.12
N THR A 53 -8.47 0.26 -5.05
CA THR A 53 -8.96 0.84 -3.79
C THR A 53 -9.56 -0.22 -2.88
N ASN A 54 -10.40 -1.10 -3.42
CA ASN A 54 -10.99 -2.20 -2.66
C ASN A 54 -9.92 -3.20 -2.18
N GLN A 55 -8.90 -3.47 -3.00
CA GLN A 55 -7.81 -4.36 -2.64
C GLN A 55 -6.93 -3.77 -1.52
N LEU A 56 -6.56 -2.50 -1.62
CA LEU A 56 -5.83 -1.77 -0.57
C LEU A 56 -6.62 -1.74 0.72
N ARG A 57 -7.92 -1.39 0.66
CA ARG A 57 -8.79 -1.37 1.84
C ARG A 57 -8.89 -2.73 2.52
N LYS A 58 -9.00 -3.82 1.75
CA LYS A 58 -9.01 -5.18 2.29
C LYS A 58 -7.67 -5.55 2.93
N GLN A 59 -6.56 -5.14 2.32
CA GLN A 59 -5.23 -5.40 2.85
C GLN A 59 -4.99 -4.62 4.15
N PHE A 60 -5.31 -3.34 4.18
CA PHE A 60 -5.24 -2.49 5.38
C PHE A 60 -6.06 -3.08 6.52
N LYS A 61 -7.36 -3.36 6.30
CA LYS A 61 -8.22 -3.96 7.34
C LYS A 61 -7.68 -5.29 7.87
N GLY A 62 -7.19 -6.15 6.97
CA GLY A 62 -6.66 -7.47 7.34
C GLY A 62 -5.40 -7.39 8.18
N LEU A 63 -4.47 -6.48 7.87
CA LEU A 63 -3.26 -6.27 8.65
C LEU A 63 -3.56 -5.51 9.94
N HIS A 64 -4.36 -4.45 9.87
CA HIS A 64 -4.73 -3.66 11.04
C HIS A 64 -5.37 -4.52 12.12
N ALA A 65 -6.31 -5.41 11.77
CA ALA A 65 -6.93 -6.33 12.73
C ALA A 65 -5.95 -7.29 13.40
N LYS A 66 -4.83 -7.63 12.74
CA LYS A 66 -3.81 -8.54 13.28
C LYS A 66 -2.75 -7.84 14.11
N TYR A 67 -2.35 -6.63 13.70
CA TYR A 67 -1.15 -5.97 14.19
C TYR A 67 -1.41 -4.74 15.06
N ILE A 68 -2.65 -4.23 15.16
CA ILE A 68 -2.97 -3.08 16.03
C ILE A 68 -2.59 -3.31 17.51
N GLU A 69 -2.69 -4.55 17.99
CA GLU A 69 -2.29 -4.92 19.36
C GLU A 69 -0.84 -5.40 19.45
N ARG A 70 -0.15 -5.59 18.32
CA ARG A 70 1.22 -6.09 18.21
C ARG A 70 2.22 -4.97 17.89
N LYS A 71 1.97 -3.78 18.48
CA LYS A 71 2.73 -2.54 18.26
C LYS A 71 4.23 -2.76 18.33
N ALA A 72 4.97 -1.95 17.56
CA ALA A 72 6.44 -1.98 17.52
C ALA A 72 7.06 -3.36 17.21
N LEU A 73 6.34 -4.21 16.44
CA LEU A 73 6.89 -5.42 15.87
C LEU A 73 6.77 -5.39 14.34
N PRO A 74 7.76 -5.89 13.60
CA PRO A 74 7.64 -6.08 12.16
C PRO A 74 6.50 -7.04 11.81
N LEU A 75 6.04 -7.00 10.56
CA LEU A 75 5.10 -8.00 10.06
C LEU A 75 5.73 -9.40 10.13
N GLU A 76 4.92 -10.42 10.44
CA GLU A 76 5.37 -11.81 10.32
C GLU A 76 5.73 -12.11 8.86
N GLY A 77 6.80 -12.88 8.63
CA GLY A 77 7.35 -13.10 7.28
C GLY A 77 6.36 -13.62 6.24
N LYS A 78 5.28 -14.32 6.65
CA LYS A 78 4.18 -14.72 5.75
C LYS A 78 3.31 -13.54 5.32
N ASP A 79 2.95 -12.66 6.24
CA ASP A 79 2.16 -11.47 5.96
C ASP A 79 2.98 -10.43 5.19
N GLU A 80 4.26 -10.27 5.54
CA GLU A 80 5.22 -9.42 4.84
C GLU A 80 5.37 -9.84 3.37
N ARG A 81 5.69 -11.13 3.12
CA ARG A 81 5.83 -11.68 1.75
C ARG A 81 4.57 -11.46 0.93
N LYS A 82 3.40 -11.75 1.52
CA LYS A 82 2.11 -11.59 0.84
C LYS A 82 1.80 -10.13 0.51
N LEU A 83 2.15 -9.20 1.40
CA LEU A 83 1.99 -7.78 1.14
C LEU A 83 2.93 -7.32 0.02
N ARG A 84 4.20 -7.74 0.09
CA ARG A 84 5.23 -7.45 -0.92
C ARG A 84 4.81 -7.90 -2.32
N GLU A 85 4.36 -9.15 -2.46
CA GLU A 85 3.86 -9.71 -3.73
C GLU A 85 2.70 -8.88 -4.30
N LYS A 86 1.73 -8.52 -3.46
CA LYS A 86 0.60 -7.67 -3.88
C LYS A 86 1.03 -6.30 -4.37
N ILE A 87 1.97 -5.67 -3.68
CA ILE A 87 2.47 -4.35 -4.07
C ILE A 87 3.16 -4.44 -5.44
N TYR A 88 3.98 -5.47 -5.67
CA TYR A 88 4.56 -5.70 -6.99
C TYR A 88 3.51 -5.92 -8.07
N ASP A 89 2.46 -6.69 -7.80
CA ASP A 89 1.35 -6.90 -8.73
C ASP A 89 0.62 -5.58 -9.05
N TRP A 90 0.39 -4.74 -8.04
CA TRP A 90 -0.22 -3.42 -8.23
C TRP A 90 0.66 -2.49 -9.05
N LEU A 91 1.96 -2.43 -8.74
CA LEU A 91 2.93 -1.64 -9.51
C LEU A 91 2.98 -2.12 -10.96
N LYS A 92 3.08 -3.42 -11.21
CA LYS A 92 3.10 -3.98 -12.57
C LYS A 92 1.83 -3.70 -13.35
N LYS A 93 0.67 -3.79 -12.70
CA LYS A 93 -0.64 -3.61 -13.35
C LYS A 93 -0.95 -2.14 -13.62
N TYR A 94 -0.69 -1.26 -12.66
CA TYR A 94 -1.11 0.14 -12.70
C TYR A 94 0.00 1.10 -13.08
N TYR A 95 1.28 0.71 -12.98
CA TYR A 95 2.47 1.55 -13.23
C TYR A 95 3.49 0.82 -14.11
N LYS A 96 3.09 0.49 -15.36
CA LYS A 96 3.98 -0.18 -16.32
C LYS A 96 5.30 0.57 -16.57
N GLN A 97 5.28 1.89 -16.43
CA GLN A 97 6.45 2.76 -16.42
C GLN A 97 6.34 3.66 -15.18
N PRO A 98 7.46 3.97 -14.48
CA PRO A 98 7.43 4.90 -13.37
C PRO A 98 6.89 6.26 -13.85
N PRO A 99 5.96 6.89 -13.10
CA PRO A 99 5.49 8.22 -13.48
C PRO A 99 6.61 9.25 -13.27
N ILE A 100 6.77 10.15 -14.26
CA ILE A 100 7.81 11.19 -14.30
C ILE A 100 7.45 12.36 -13.36
#